data_AF-A0A9E1WHT6-F1
#
_entry.id   AF-A0A9E1WHT6-F1
#
_cell.length_a   1.000
_cell.length_b   1.000
_cell.length_c   1.000
_cell.angle_alpha   90.00
_cell.angle_beta   90.00
_cell.angle_gamma   90.00
#
_symmetry.space_group_name_H-M   'P 1'
#
loop_
_entity.id
_entity.type
_entity.pdbx_description
1 polymer ?
#
loop_
_entity_poly.entity_id
_entity_poly.type
_entity_poly.pdbx_seq_one_letter_code
_entity_poly.pdbx_strand_id
1 'polypeptide(L)' 'MIENLTPQQSWDLMQANPSAVMIDVRTKVEHDFVGHPVNAVHVPWKEAPDWQVNPGFVEQVK' A
#
# COMPACT_ATOMS: atom_id res chain seq x y z
N MET A 1 -4.58 -4.02 17.65
CA MET A 1 -5.61 -3.06 17.21
C MET A 1 -5.07 -2.38 15.97
N ILE A 2 -5.88 -2.14 14.94
CA ILE A 2 -5.44 -1.41 13.74
C ILE A 2 -5.61 0.08 14.03
N GLU A 3 -4.55 0.86 13.84
CA GLU A 3 -4.56 2.32 14.04
C GLU A 3 -4.73 3.02 12.69
N ASN A 4 -5.60 4.04 12.65
CA ASN A 4 -5.76 4.89 11.48
C ASN A 4 -4.91 6.14 11.68
N LEU A 5 -3.82 6.26 10.90
CA LEU A 5 -2.93 7.41 10.92
C LEU A 5 -3.33 8.43 9.84
N THR A 6 -3.11 9.71 10.11
CA THR A 6 -3.16 10.75 9.07
C THR A 6 -1.96 10.61 8.12
N PRO A 7 -2.01 11.19 6.90
CA PRO A 7 -0.88 11.14 5.98
C PRO A 7 0.44 11.67 6.58
N GLN A 8 0.38 12.74 7.38
CA GLN A 8 1.56 13.29 8.05
C GLN A 8 2.12 12.30 9.08
N GLN A 9 1.27 11.71 9.92
CA GLN A 9 1.70 10.72 10.91
C GLN A 9 2.30 9.47 10.27
N SER A 10 1.71 8.99 9.17
CA SER A 10 2.25 7.87 8.39
C SER A 10 3.63 8.20 7.82
N TRP A 11 3.81 9.41 7.30
CA TRP A 11 5.11 9.86 6.81
C TRP A 11 6.15 9.96 7.94
N ASP A 12 5.78 10.57 9.07
CA ASP A 12 6.65 10.70 10.23
C ASP A 12 7.08 9.33 10.76
N LEU A 13 6.16 8.35 10.78
CA LEU A 13 6.46 6.96 11.15
C LEU A 13 7.47 6.33 10.20
N MET A 14 7.31 6.52 8.89
CA MET A 14 8.25 6.02 7.89
C MET A 14 9.64 6.64 8.05
N GLN A 15 9.73 7.92 8.43
CA GLN A 15 11.02 8.57 8.69
C GLN A 15 11.67 8.09 9.99
N ALA A 16 10.87 7.90 11.03
CA ALA A 16 11.36 7.52 12.35
C ALA A 16 11.74 6.04 12.46
N ASN A 17 11.12 5.17 11.65
CA ASN A 17 11.35 3.74 11.68
C ASN A 17 11.79 3.21 10.30
N PRO A 18 13.11 2.96 10.09
CA PRO A 18 13.62 2.40 8.85
C PRO A 18 13.09 1.01 8.48
N SER A 19 12.50 0.27 9.42
CA SER A 19 11.89 -1.03 9.16
C SER A 19 10.40 -0.92 8.79
N ALA A 20 9.82 0.29 8.81
CA ALA A 20 8.44 0.49 8.40
C ALA A 20 8.31 0.32 6.88
N VAL A 21 7.22 -0.32 6.47
CA VAL A 21 6.91 -0.55 5.05
C VAL A 21 5.54 0.02 4.75
N MET A 22 5.45 0.80 3.68
CA MET A 22 4.18 1.29 3.15
C MET A 22 3.74 0.40 2.00
N ILE A 23 2.56 -0.21 2.13
CA ILE A 23 1.96 -1.03 1.06
C ILE A 23 0.87 -0.21 0.38
N ASP A 24 1.05 0.06 -0.91
CA ASP A 24 0.00 0.65 -1.75
C ASP A 24 -0.89 -0.47 -2.28
N VAL A 25 -2.13 -0.50 -1.79
CA VAL A 25 -3.10 -1.55 -2.13
C VAL A 25 -4.08 -1.16 -3.23
N ARG A 26 -3.91 0.04 -3.80
CA ARG A 26 -4.72 0.56 -4.91
C ARG A 26 -4.51 -0.26 -6.18
N THR A 27 -5.35 0.00 -7.18
CA THR A 27 -5.17 -0.60 -8.51
C THR A 27 -3.84 -0.19 -9.13
N LYS A 28 -3.35 -0.99 -10.08
CA LYS A 28 -2.16 -0.64 -10.86
C LYS A 28 -2.31 0.71 -11.58
N VAL A 29 -3.50 0.98 -12.11
CA VAL A 29 -3.76 2.23 -12.83
C VAL A 29 -3.63 3.44 -11.91
N GLU A 30 -4.17 3.38 -10.69
CA GLU A 30 -4.00 4.49 -9.73
C GLU A 30 -2.54 4.67 -9.31
N HIS A 31 -1.83 3.58 -9.05
CA HIS A 31 -0.44 3.60 -8.63
C HIS A 31 0.48 4.22 -9.71
N ASP A 32 0.29 3.83 -10.97
CA ASP A 32 1.14 4.25 -12.09
C ASP A 32 0.82 5.68 -12.55
N PHE A 33 -0.46 6.08 -12.57
CA PHE A 33 -0.88 7.33 -13.23
C PHE A 33 -1.22 8.49 -12.29
N VAL A 34 -1.65 8.22 -11.05
CA VAL A 34 -1.86 9.28 -10.04
C VAL A 34 -0.55 9.59 -9.29
N GLY A 35 0.33 8.59 -9.22
CA GLY A 35 1.52 8.61 -8.37
C GLY A 35 1.27 7.91 -7.04
N HIS A 36 2.34 7.76 -6.27
CA HIS A 36 2.37 7.01 -5.03
C HIS A 36 3.44 7.56 -4.08
N PRO A 37 3.32 7.30 -2.76
CA PRO A 37 4.34 7.67 -1.80
C PRO A 37 5.70 7.03 -2.13
N VAL A 38 6.77 7.76 -1.84
CA VAL A 38 8.15 7.29 -2.08
C VAL A 38 8.40 6.00 -1.31
N ASN A 39 9.03 5.02 -1.97
CA ASN A 39 9.34 3.69 -1.43
C ASN A 39 8.13 2.82 -1.05
N ALA A 40 6.91 3.19 -1.46
CA ALA A 40 5.75 2.30 -1.29
C ALA A 40 5.89 1.05 -2.16
N VAL A 41 5.61 -0.12 -1.57
CA VAL A 41 5.54 -1.39 -2.31
C VAL A 41 4.11 -1.55 -2.81
N HIS A 42 3.95 -1.72 -4.13
CA HIS A 42 2.64 -1.92 -4.74
C HIS A 42 2.21 -3.38 -4.66
N VAL A 43 1.11 -3.64 -3.94
CA VAL A 43 0.47 -4.96 -3.86
C VAL A 43 -1.04 -4.75 -3.95
N PRO A 44 -1.65 -4.82 -5.14
CA PRO A 44 -3.06 -4.49 -5.31
C PRO A 44 -3.95 -5.46 -4.52
N TRP A 45 -4.92 -4.91 -3.80
CA TRP A 45 -5.91 -5.72 -3.08
C TRP A 45 -6.97 -6.29 -4.03
N LYS A 46 -7.34 -5.51 -5.05
CA LYS A 46 -8.28 -5.87 -6.12
C LYS A 46 -7.83 -5.21 -7.41
N GLU A 47 -8.12 -5.85 -8.54
CA GLU A 47 -7.79 -5.31 -9.87
C GLU A 47 -8.94 -5.55 -10.85
N ALA A 48 -9.06 -4.69 -11.84
CA ALA A 48 -9.95 -4.88 -12.98
C ALA A 48 -9.50 -6.06 -13.85
N PRO A 49 -10.39 -6.68 -14.64
CA PRO A 49 -11.82 -6.33 -14.83
C PRO A 49 -12.77 -6.90 -13.78
N ASP A 50 -12.36 -7.95 -13.08
CA ASP A 50 -13.24 -8.80 -12.28
C ASP A 50 -13.35 -8.37 -10.80
N TRP A 51 -12.49 -7.45 -10.36
CA TRP A 51 -12.52 -6.82 -9.02
C TRP A 51 -12.55 -7.82 -7.86
N GLN A 52 -12.01 -9.02 -8.11
CA GLN A 52 -11.86 -10.04 -7.10
C GLN A 52 -10.71 -9.67 -6.17
N VAL A 53 -10.83 -10.09 -4.91
CA VAL A 53 -9.73 -9.99 -3.95
C VAL A 53 -8.56 -10.81 -4.48
N ASN A 54 -7.37 -10.21 -4.46
CA ASN A 54 -6.14 -10.88 -4.82
C ASN A 54 -5.89 -12.08 -3.89
N PRO A 55 -6.00 -13.33 -4.38
CA PRO A 55 -5.86 -14.52 -3.53
C PRO A 55 -4.43 -14.71 -3.01
N GLY A 56 -3.44 -14.08 -3.64
CA GLY A 56 -2.04 -14.12 -3.24
C GLY A 56 -1.63 -13.00 -2.28
N PHE A 57 -2.53 -12.07 -1.93
CA PHE A 57 -2.19 -10.86 -1.18
C PHE A 57 -1.43 -11.16 0.11
N VAL A 58 -1.91 -12.11 0.91
CA VAL A 58 -1.29 -12.49 2.19
C VAL A 58 0.14 -12.99 1.99
N GLU A 59 0.42 -13.73 0.92
CA GLU A 59 1.77 -14.21 0.63
C GLU A 59 2.71 -13.08 0.18
N GLN A 60 2.18 -12.08 -0.52
CA GLN A 60 2.94 -10.94 -1.03
C GLN A 60 3.34 -9.92 0.04
N VAL A 61 2.64 -9.90 1.18
CA VAL A 61 2.88 -8.93 2.28
C VAL A 61 3.49 -9.57 3.54
N LYS A 62 3.90 -10.83 3.46
CA LYS A 62 4.57 -11.56 4.55
C LYS A 62 6.01 -11.13 4.77
#